data_AF-A0A9E0IQC6-F1
#
_entry.id   AF-A0A9E0IQC6-F1
#
_cell.length_a   1.000
_cell.length_b   1.000
_cell.length_c   1.000
_cell.angle_alpha   90.00
_cell.angle_beta   90.00
_cell.angle_gamma   90.00
#
_symmetry.space_group_name_H-M   'P 1'
#
loop_
_entity.id
_entity.type
_entity.pdbx_description
1 polymer ?
#
loop_
_entity_poly.entity_id
_entity_poly.type
_entity_poly.pdbx_seq_one_letter_code
_entity_poly.pdbx_strand_id
1 'polypeptide(L)'
;MKLDKTTALFFGTRIDSKLREGLALSKAGDKKYFDGSSEDFLRVLEVAEEKWVGKVVKPGPAVTEVDDIQRNVISILRRVAPNARIPVSSVKIFVVQGASVAAIIDDGPEGDEEDERDPVPSGPYISY
;
A
#
# COMPACT_ATOMS: atom_id res chain seq x y z
N MET A 1 -18.70 -22.23 9.26
CA MET A 1 -17.47 -21.49 8.89
C MET A 1 -16.93 -22.10 7.61
N LYS A 2 -16.78 -21.34 6.51
CA LYS A 2 -16.22 -21.84 5.24
C LYS A 2 -14.81 -21.28 5.09
N LEU A 3 -13.85 -22.13 4.75
CA LEU A 3 -12.46 -21.73 4.48
C LEU A 3 -12.35 -21.34 3.01
N ASP A 4 -11.98 -20.08 2.75
CA ASP A 4 -11.71 -19.60 1.41
C ASP A 4 -10.21 -19.73 1.10
N LYS A 5 -9.88 -20.51 0.07
CA LYS A 5 -8.51 -20.74 -0.40
C LYS A 5 -8.13 -19.83 -1.56
N THR A 6 -8.98 -18.88 -1.93
CA THR A 6 -8.80 -18.02 -3.09
C THR A 6 -8.53 -16.57 -2.71
N THR A 7 -8.70 -16.21 -1.44
CA THR A 7 -8.49 -14.84 -0.98
C THR A 7 -7.04 -14.56 -0.61
N ALA A 8 -6.49 -13.47 -1.14
CA ALA A 8 -5.17 -13.00 -0.77
C ALA A 8 -5.18 -12.41 0.65
N LEU A 9 -4.03 -12.50 1.31
CA LEU A 9 -3.83 -11.96 2.65
C LEU A 9 -2.90 -10.76 2.60
N PHE A 10 -3.10 -9.80 3.49
CA PHE A 10 -2.21 -8.65 3.66
C PHE A 10 -1.58 -8.68 5.05
N PHE A 11 -0.25 -8.72 5.09
CA PHE A 11 0.56 -8.70 6.30
C PHE A 11 1.14 -7.30 6.44
N GLY A 12 0.57 -6.49 7.34
CA GLY A 12 0.94 -5.09 7.45
C GLY A 12 1.02 -4.56 8.86
N THR A 13 1.75 -3.47 9.03
CA THR A 13 1.77 -2.67 10.26
C THR A 13 1.11 -1.32 9.99
N ARG A 14 0.46 -0.77 11.01
CA ARG A 14 -0.13 0.57 10.93
C ARG A 14 0.98 1.61 10.75
N ILE A 15 0.74 2.60 9.91
CA ILE A 15 1.64 3.74 9.72
C ILE A 15 1.40 4.76 10.84
N ASP A 16 2.28 4.73 11.84
CA ASP A 16 2.35 5.78 12.87
C ASP A 16 3.16 6.99 12.38
N SER A 17 3.24 8.05 13.20
CA SER A 17 3.96 9.28 12.83
C SER A 17 5.44 9.05 12.52
N LYS A 18 6.11 8.14 13.25
CA LYS A 18 7.54 7.87 13.05
C LYS A 18 7.78 7.08 11.78
N LEU A 19 6.91 6.12 11.48
CA LEU A 19 6.96 5.34 10.26
C LEU A 19 6.64 6.21 9.05
N ARG A 20 5.65 7.10 9.16
CA ARG A 20 5.32 8.08 8.12
C ARG A 20 6.53 8.95 7.78
N GLU A 21 7.16 9.54 8.79
CA GLU A 21 8.36 10.36 8.63
C GLU A 21 9.51 9.54 8.02
N GLY A 22 9.73 8.31 8.50
CA GLY A 22 10.74 7.41 7.95
C GLY A 22 10.51 7.05 6.48
N LEU A 23 9.26 6.83 6.07
CA LEU A 23 8.90 6.58 4.67
C LEU A 23 9.08 7.83 3.80
N ALA A 24 8.71 9.00 4.31
CA ALA A 24 8.87 10.27 3.60
C ALA A 24 10.36 10.63 3.37
N LEU A 25 11.22 10.34 4.36
CA LEU A 25 12.66 10.56 4.30
C LEU A 25 13.44 9.40 3.64
N SER A 26 12.74 8.39 3.14
CA SER A 26 13.38 7.25 2.47
C SER A 26 14.13 7.70 1.20
N LYS A 27 15.23 7.03 0.90
CA LYS A 27 16.04 7.33 -0.29
C LYS A 27 15.22 7.06 -1.56
N ALA A 28 15.42 7.84 -2.62
CA ALA A 28 14.72 7.65 -3.89
C ALA A 28 14.81 6.19 -4.42
N GLY A 29 15.98 5.55 -4.27
CA GLY A 29 16.18 4.15 -4.68
C GLY A 29 15.50 3.11 -3.79
N ASP A 30 15.03 3.49 -2.60
CA ASP A 30 14.33 2.61 -1.66
C ASP A 30 12.79 2.72 -1.80
N LYS A 31 12.25 3.73 -2.51
CA LYS A 31 10.81 3.88 -2.76
C LYS A 31 10.19 2.64 -3.44
N LYS A 32 10.94 1.98 -4.33
CA LYS A 32 10.54 0.72 -5.00
C LYS A 32 10.20 -0.45 -4.06
N TYR A 33 10.58 -0.36 -2.79
CA TYR A 33 10.31 -1.41 -1.80
C TYR A 33 8.97 -1.23 -1.09
N PHE A 34 8.26 -0.12 -1.29
CA PHE A 34 6.95 0.13 -0.69
C PHE A 34 5.93 0.85 -1.60
N ASP A 35 6.29 1.12 -2.86
CA ASP A 35 5.45 1.76 -3.88
C ASP A 35 4.39 0.82 -4.48
N GLY A 36 4.39 -0.46 -4.13
CA GLY A 36 3.48 -1.46 -4.67
C GLY A 36 3.77 -1.89 -6.11
N SER A 37 4.89 -1.48 -6.71
CA SER A 37 5.29 -1.85 -8.08
C SER A 37 5.57 -3.35 -8.22
N SER A 38 5.90 -4.05 -7.12
CA SER A 38 6.16 -5.50 -7.11
C SER A 38 5.33 -6.20 -6.03
N GLU A 39 4.93 -7.44 -6.32
CA GLU A 39 4.32 -8.35 -5.34
C GLU A 39 5.33 -8.83 -4.29
N ASP A 40 6.63 -8.75 -4.58
CA ASP A 40 7.68 -9.17 -3.66
C ASP A 40 7.93 -8.16 -2.53
N PHE A 41 7.49 -6.92 -2.72
CA PHE A 41 7.75 -5.80 -1.84
C PHE A 41 6.49 -5.29 -1.14
N LEU A 42 6.67 -4.26 -0.32
CA LEU A 42 5.59 -3.68 0.45
C LEU A 42 4.73 -2.78 -0.44
N ARG A 43 3.54 -2.49 0.07
CA ARG A 43 2.63 -1.48 -0.45
C ARG A 43 1.90 -0.80 0.70
N VAL A 44 1.49 0.44 0.45
CA VAL A 44 0.66 1.21 1.38
C VAL A 44 -0.79 1.04 1.02
N LEU A 45 -1.58 0.56 1.98
CA LEU A 45 -3.02 0.35 1.86
C LEU A 45 -3.76 1.22 2.88
N GLU A 46 -4.98 1.62 2.54
CA GLU A 46 -5.86 2.29 3.47
C GLU A 46 -6.99 1.36 3.90
N VAL A 47 -7.21 1.25 5.21
CA VAL A 47 -8.25 0.40 5.81
C VAL A 47 -8.97 1.22 6.85
N ALA A 48 -10.24 1.55 6.59
CA ALA A 48 -11.10 2.32 7.50
C ALA A 48 -10.38 3.57 8.06
N GLU A 49 -9.85 4.41 7.16
CA GLU A 49 -9.14 5.68 7.45
C GLU A 49 -7.75 5.53 8.09
N GLU A 50 -7.32 4.29 8.38
CA GLU A 50 -5.94 4.03 8.80
C GLU A 50 -5.06 3.66 7.60
N LYS A 51 -3.90 4.30 7.46
CA LYS A 51 -2.88 3.86 6.49
C LYS A 51 -2.03 2.73 7.09
N TRP A 52 -1.83 1.67 6.30
CA TRP A 52 -1.07 0.47 6.64
C TRP A 52 0.02 0.25 5.59
N VAL A 53 1.17 -0.25 6.01
CA VAL A 53 2.24 -0.66 5.08
C VAL A 53 2.54 -2.14 5.29
N GLY A 54 2.61 -2.90 4.21
CA GLY A 54 2.72 -4.36 4.32
C GLY A 54 2.82 -5.08 2.99
N LYS A 55 2.86 -6.41 3.06
CA LYS A 55 2.98 -7.29 1.89
C LYS A 55 1.66 -8.01 1.63
N VAL A 56 1.25 -8.06 0.37
CA VAL A 56 0.14 -8.91 -0.08
C VAL A 56 0.71 -10.28 -0.45
N VAL A 57 0.12 -11.33 0.10
CA VAL A 57 0.53 -12.72 -0.08
C VAL A 57 -0.59 -13.49 -0.75
N LYS A 58 -0.19 -14.39 -1.64
CA LYS A 58 -1.12 -15.27 -2.35
C LYS A 58 -1.92 -16.12 -1.36
N PRO A 59 -3.12 -16.57 -1.77
CA PRO A 59 -3.97 -17.39 -0.92
C PRO A 59 -3.27 -18.68 -0.47
N GLY A 60 -3.56 -19.09 0.78
CA GLY A 60 -3.12 -20.37 1.34
C GLY A 60 -1.63 -20.49 1.71
N PRO A 61 -0.99 -19.47 2.33
CA PRO A 61 0.37 -19.64 2.84
C PRO A 61 0.42 -20.73 3.91
N ALA A 62 1.53 -21.46 3.97
CA ALA A 62 1.73 -22.44 5.03
C ALA A 62 1.93 -21.73 6.38
N VAL A 63 1.51 -22.34 7.49
CA VAL A 63 1.69 -21.75 8.83
C VAL A 63 3.16 -21.45 9.12
N THR A 64 4.06 -22.30 8.62
CA THR A 64 5.52 -22.12 8.71
C THR A 64 6.03 -20.88 7.99
N GLU A 65 5.32 -20.42 6.95
CA GLU A 65 5.71 -19.24 6.17
C GLU A 65 5.28 -17.93 6.82
N VAL A 66 4.34 -17.96 7.77
CA VAL A 66 3.83 -16.75 8.44
C VAL A 66 4.96 -15.98 9.12
N ASP A 67 5.81 -16.68 9.88
CA ASP A 67 6.94 -16.07 10.58
C ASP A 67 8.01 -15.54 9.62
N ASP A 68 8.18 -16.19 8.47
CA ASP A 68 9.09 -15.76 7.42
C ASP A 68 8.57 -14.49 6.72
N ILE A 69 7.27 -14.45 6.41
CA ILE A 69 6.60 -13.27 5.83
C ILE A 69 6.69 -12.09 6.80
N GLN A 70 6.40 -12.29 8.09
CA GLN A 70 6.52 -11.23 9.09
C GLN A 70 7.97 -10.71 9.18
N ARG A 71 8.97 -11.59 9.23
CA ARG A 71 10.39 -11.20 9.22
C ARG A 71 10.75 -10.47 7.92
N ASN A 72 10.23 -10.90 6.78
CA ASN A 72 10.44 -10.23 5.49
C ASN A 72 9.90 -8.80 5.52
N VAL A 73 8.65 -8.60 5.96
CA VAL A 73 8.03 -7.28 6.11
C VAL A 73 8.89 -6.37 6.99
N ILE A 74 9.27 -6.85 8.18
CA ILE A 74 10.08 -6.06 9.11
C ILE A 74 11.48 -5.77 8.56
N SER A 75 12.10 -6.70 7.84
CA SER A 75 13.42 -6.49 7.23
C SER A 75 13.41 -5.36 6.19
N ILE A 76 12.35 -5.28 5.38
CA ILE A 76 12.18 -4.20 4.40
C ILE A 76 11.90 -2.89 5.11
N LEU A 77 11.02 -2.88 6.12
CA LEU A 77 10.70 -1.67 6.88
C LEU A 77 11.93 -1.08 7.59
N ARG A 78 12.80 -1.92 8.16
CA ARG A 78 14.07 -1.47 8.77
C ARG A 78 15.02 -0.86 7.75
N ARG A 79 14.95 -1.27 6.48
CA ARG A 79 15.74 -0.69 5.42
C ARG A 79 15.22 0.69 5.02
N VAL A 80 13.91 0.82 4.79
CA VAL A 80 13.31 2.04 4.24
C VAL A 80 13.01 3.10 5.30
N ALA A 81 12.73 2.68 6.54
CA ALA A 81 12.42 3.53 7.68
C ALA A 81 13.22 3.07 8.92
N PRO A 82 14.57 3.18 8.92
CA PRO A 82 15.43 2.66 9.99
C PRO A 82 15.16 3.28 11.37
N ASN A 83 14.61 4.50 11.40
CA ASN A 83 14.30 5.22 12.63
C ASN A 83 12.99 4.72 13.29
N ALA A 84 12.13 4.04 12.54
CA ALA A 84 10.91 3.42 13.06
C ALA A 84 11.25 2.07 13.70
N ARG A 85 11.20 2.00 15.04
CA ARG A 85 11.39 0.75 15.79
C ARG A 85 10.10 -0.07 15.74
N ILE A 86 9.98 -0.94 14.76
CA ILE A 86 8.79 -1.74 14.51
C ILE A 86 9.01 -3.18 15.02
N PRO A 87 8.23 -3.66 16.01
CA PRO A 87 8.30 -5.04 16.48
C PRO A 87 7.58 -5.98 15.51
N VAL A 88 8.02 -7.23 15.44
CA VAL A 88 7.37 -8.26 14.59
C VAL A 88 5.90 -8.47 15.00
N SER A 89 5.61 -8.36 16.29
CA SER A 89 4.25 -8.48 16.84
C SER A 89 3.28 -7.36 16.44
N SER A 90 3.75 -6.26 15.82
CA SER A 90 2.83 -5.23 15.31
C SER A 90 2.24 -5.57 13.94
N VAL A 91 2.74 -6.61 13.27
CA VAL A 91 2.21 -7.07 11.99
C VAL A 91 0.86 -7.73 12.21
N LYS A 92 -0.18 -7.18 11.59
CA LYS A 92 -1.53 -7.75 11.56
C LYS A 92 -1.81 -8.37 10.19
N ILE A 93 -2.69 -9.36 10.18
CA ILE A 93 -3.11 -10.08 8.97
C ILE A 93 -4.54 -9.67 8.64
N PHE A 94 -4.73 -9.21 7.41
CA PHE A 94 -6.02 -8.81 6.86
C PHE A 94 -6.36 -9.66 5.64
N VAL A 95 -7.66 -9.78 5.37
CA VAL A 95 -8.16 -10.42 4.14
C VAL A 95 -8.34 -9.34 3.07
N VAL A 96 -7.80 -9.56 1.88
CA VAL A 96 -7.97 -8.64 0.75
C VAL A 96 -9.23 -9.02 -0.02
N GLN A 97 -10.34 -8.32 0.21
CA GLN A 97 -11.60 -8.54 -0.51
C GLN A 97 -11.72 -7.57 -1.70
N GLY A 98 -11.67 -8.11 -2.92
CA GLY A 98 -12.37 -7.56 -4.08
C GLY A 98 -12.16 -6.09 -4.48
N ALA A 99 -10.99 -5.49 -4.27
CA ALA A 99 -10.65 -4.19 -4.86
C ALA A 99 -9.21 -4.22 -5.38
N SER A 100 -9.02 -3.75 -6.61
CA SER A 100 -7.71 -3.41 -7.15
C SER A 100 -6.99 -2.48 -6.18
N VAL A 101 -5.95 -2.99 -5.54
CA VAL A 101 -5.25 -2.28 -4.49
C VAL A 101 -4.19 -1.40 -5.14
N ALA A 102 -4.57 -0.21 -5.59
CA ALA A 102 -3.63 0.80 -6.06
C ALA A 102 -2.85 1.32 -4.84
N ALA A 103 -1.51 1.36 -4.94
CA ALA A 103 -0.68 1.98 -3.92
C ALA A 103 -0.97 3.49 -3.91
N ILE A 104 -1.53 3.98 -2.80
CA ILE A 104 -1.80 5.42 -2.64
C ILE A 104 -0.48 6.05 -2.18
N ILE A 105 0.29 6.58 -3.13
CA ILE A 105 1.41 7.47 -2.84
C ILE A 105 0.82 8.87 -2.72
N ASP A 106 0.63 9.30 -1.49
CA ASP A 106 0.23 10.66 -1.14
C ASP A 106 1.43 11.60 -1.40
N ASP A 107 1.47 12.17 -2.61
CA ASP A 107 2.49 13.14 -3.04
C ASP A 107 1.78 14.43 -3.51
N GLY A 108 1.32 15.26 -2.57
CA GLY A 108 0.92 16.66 -2.85
C GLY A 108 -0.23 17.19 -1.99
N PRO A 109 -0.24 18.50 -1.65
CA PRO A 109 -1.14 19.09 -0.65
C PRO A 109 -2.57 19.26 -1.16
N GLU A 110 -3.52 19.27 -0.22
CA GLU A 110 -4.93 19.63 -0.39
C GLU A 110 -5.08 20.90 -1.23
N GLY A 111 -5.95 20.84 -2.25
CA GLY A 111 -6.24 21.94 -3.16
C GLY A 111 -7.55 21.73 -3.90
N ASP A 112 -8.61 22.12 -3.20
CA ASP A 112 -9.87 22.73 -3.65
C ASP A 112 -10.75 22.10 -4.75
N GLU A 113 -12.02 22.05 -4.36
CA GLU A 113 -13.24 21.80 -5.12
C GLU A 113 -13.31 22.59 -6.43
N GLU A 114 -13.89 22.00 -7.47
CA GLU A 114 -14.85 22.68 -8.36
C GLU A 114 -15.57 21.64 -9.24
N ASP A 115 -16.80 21.32 -8.81
CA ASP A 115 -17.87 20.75 -9.62
C ASP A 115 -18.25 21.79 -10.71
N GLU A 116 -18.09 21.48 -11.99
CA GLU A 116 -19.12 21.81 -12.97
C GLU A 116 -18.96 21.00 -14.27
N ARG A 117 -19.94 20.14 -14.55
CA ARG A 117 -20.17 19.57 -15.87
C ARG A 117 -20.87 20.63 -16.71
N ASP A 118 -20.46 20.79 -17.97
CA ASP A 118 -21.41 20.87 -19.09
C ASP A 118 -20.72 20.77 -20.47
N PRO A 119 -21.48 20.46 -21.55
CA PRO A 119 -21.09 19.48 -22.56
C PRO A 119 -20.41 20.07 -23.80
N VAL A 120 -19.64 19.21 -24.46
CA VAL A 120 -18.97 19.49 -25.74
C VAL A 120 -19.99 19.68 -26.87
N PRO A 121 -20.00 20.82 -27.61
CA PRO A 121 -20.73 20.92 -28.86
C PRO A 121 -19.80 20.66 -30.05
N SER A 122 -20.23 19.67 -30.83
CA SER A 122 -19.95 19.36 -32.24
C SER A 122 -19.60 20.55 -33.17
N GLY A 123 -18.59 20.38 -34.03
CA GLY A 123 -18.50 21.10 -35.31
C GLY A 123 -17.12 21.05 -36.00
N PRO A 124 -17.01 20.79 -37.32
CA PRO A 124 -15.79 20.34 -37.99
C PRO A 124 -14.90 21.49 -38.51
N TYR A 125 -13.63 21.19 -38.72
CA TYR A 125 -12.62 22.06 -39.35
C TYR A 125 -12.92 22.37 -40.84
N ILE A 126 -12.50 23.58 -41.23
CA ILE A 126 -11.97 24.07 -42.55
C ILE A 126 -12.71 25.33 -43.04
N SER A 127 -11.95 26.40 -43.31
CA SER A 127 -12.11 27.17 -44.55
C SER A 127 -10.79 27.84 -44.97
N TYR A 128 -10.65 27.94 -46.29
CA TYR A 128 -9.56 28.46 -47.12
C TYR A 128 -9.09 29.89 -46.82
#